data_AF-I7MGI4-F1
#
_entry.id   AF-I7MGI4-F1
#
_cell.length_a   1.000
_cell.length_b   1.000
_cell.length_c   1.000
_cell.angle_alpha   90.00
_cell.angle_beta   90.00
_cell.angle_gamma   90.00
#
_symmetry.space_group_name_H-M   'P 1'
#
loop_
_entity.id
_entity.type
_entity.pdbx_description
1 polymer ?
#
loop_
_entity_poly.entity_id
_entity_poly.type
_entity_poly.pdbx_seq_one_letter_code
_entity_poly.pdbx_strand_id
1 'polypeptide(L)'
;MSTNSLADVANLTTKTIYRLLLKNMKYYPSKNRFQIMMAIREEFRENKQLTDEKKIKIERKKARIGLAHVLMYKDKGQEFVESYRIKDDPSDLHFNPRDKDFIYF
;
A
#
# COMPACT_ATOMS: atom_id res chain seq x y z
N MET A 1 2.88 17.21 -5.28
CA MET A 1 2.11 16.59 -4.17
C MET A 1 3.12 15.95 -3.22
N SER A 2 3.05 16.24 -1.92
CA SER A 2 4.01 15.72 -0.94
C SER A 2 3.94 14.19 -0.87
N THR A 3 4.94 13.50 -1.40
CA THR A 3 5.15 12.06 -1.22
C THR A 3 5.73 11.86 0.17
N ASN A 4 4.89 11.51 1.15
CA ASN A 4 5.40 11.09 2.46
C ASN A 4 6.23 9.83 2.21
N SER A 5 7.55 9.95 2.30
CA SER A 5 8.47 8.85 2.08
C SER A 5 8.37 7.87 3.26
N LEU A 6 8.76 6.61 3.07
CA LEU A 6 8.79 5.60 4.14
C LEU A 6 9.63 6.07 5.36
N ALA A 7 10.64 6.92 5.13
CA ALA A 7 11.49 7.50 6.17
C ALA A 7 10.72 8.47 7.10
N ASP A 8 9.67 9.12 6.61
CA ASP A 8 8.94 10.14 7.38
C ASP A 8 7.93 9.53 8.36
N VAL A 9 7.60 8.23 8.20
CA VAL A 9 6.55 7.55 8.98
C VAL A 9 6.86 7.51 10.48
N ALA A 10 8.14 7.48 10.85
CA ALA A 10 8.58 7.40 12.25
C ALA A 10 8.17 8.62 13.09
N ASN A 11 8.09 9.81 12.47
CA ASN A 11 7.83 11.06 13.18
C ASN A 11 6.35 11.49 13.14
N LEU A 12 5.49 10.68 12.52
CA LEU A 12 4.08 11.02 12.38
C LEU A 12 3.31 10.90 13.69
N THR A 13 2.37 11.83 13.88
CA THR A 13 1.39 11.77 14.97
C THR A 13 0.41 10.61 14.74
N THR A 14 -0.16 10.07 15.82
CA THR A 14 -1.17 8.99 15.75
C THR A 14 -2.35 9.36 14.84
N LYS A 15 -2.82 10.61 14.89
CA LYS A 15 -3.93 11.10 14.06
C LYS A 15 -3.56 11.12 12.58
N THR A 16 -2.32 11.49 12.25
CA THR A 16 -1.80 11.47 10.88
C THR A 16 -1.68 10.04 10.37
N ILE A 17 -1.14 9.12 11.19
CA ILE A 17 -1.03 7.69 10.84
C ILE A 17 -2.41 7.11 10.54
N TYR A 18 -3.39 7.32 11.42
CA TYR A 18 -4.78 6.87 11.22
C TYR A 18 -5.36 7.34 9.88
N ARG A 19 -5.27 8.65 9.60
CA ARG A 19 -5.79 9.24 8.36
C ARG A 19 -5.10 8.67 7.12
N LEU A 20 -3.77 8.52 7.17
CA LEU A 20 -2.99 8.00 6.05
C LEU A 20 -3.25 6.52 5.81
N LEU A 21 -3.41 5.71 6.86
CA LEU A 21 -3.81 4.31 6.76
C LEU A 21 -5.13 4.21 5.99
N LEU A 22 -6.19 4.83 6.51
CA LEU A 22 -7.51 4.75 5.89
C LEU A 22 -7.54 5.30 4.47
N LYS A 23 -6.84 6.41 4.20
CA LYS A 23 -6.76 7.00 2.85
C LYS A 23 -6.08 6.07 1.85
N ASN A 24 -5.03 5.36 2.25
CA ASN A 24 -4.24 4.53 1.36
C ASN A 24 -4.67 3.06 1.33
N MET A 25 -5.59 2.62 2.20
CA MET A 25 -6.13 1.26 2.16
C MET A 25 -6.68 0.87 0.79
N LYS A 26 -7.19 1.82 -0.02
CA LYS A 26 -7.66 1.56 -1.39
C LYS A 26 -6.61 0.96 -2.34
N TYR A 27 -5.33 1.03 -1.98
CA TYR A 27 -4.23 0.40 -2.73
C TYR A 27 -3.82 -0.97 -2.16
N TYR A 28 -4.34 -1.34 -0.99
CA TYR A 28 -4.02 -2.61 -0.35
C TYR A 28 -4.64 -3.79 -1.13
N PRO A 29 -3.86 -4.81 -1.52
CA PRO A 29 -4.30 -5.88 -2.41
C PRO A 29 -4.99 -7.01 -1.63
N SER A 30 -6.17 -6.73 -1.06
CA SER A 30 -6.97 -7.73 -0.36
C SER A 30 -8.45 -7.66 -0.75
N LYS A 31 -9.05 -8.83 -0.94
CA LYS A 31 -10.50 -8.98 -1.16
C LYS A 31 -11.32 -8.56 0.08
N ASN A 32 -10.74 -8.71 1.28
CA ASN A 32 -11.40 -8.39 2.56
C ASN A 32 -11.01 -7.00 3.09
N ARG A 33 -10.53 -6.11 2.22
CA ARG A 33 -10.03 -4.77 2.58
C ARG A 33 -11.01 -3.95 3.41
N PHE A 34 -12.31 -4.03 3.14
CA PHE A 34 -13.31 -3.29 3.90
C PHE A 34 -13.35 -3.73 5.37
N GLN A 35 -13.35 -5.05 5.63
CA GLN A 35 -13.32 -5.59 6.99
C GLN A 35 -12.02 -5.20 7.71
N ILE A 36 -10.88 -5.25 7.01
CA ILE A 36 -9.58 -4.80 7.55
C ILE A 36 -9.64 -3.32 7.92
N MET A 37 -10.22 -2.48 7.07
CA MET A 37 -10.39 -1.05 7.35
C MET A 37 -11.28 -0.80 8.57
N MET A 38 -12.35 -1.58 8.74
CA MET A 38 -13.21 -1.50 9.93
C MET A 38 -12.48 -1.96 11.20
N ALA A 39 -11.70 -3.04 11.12
CA ALA A 39 -10.89 -3.51 12.24
C ALA A 39 -9.86 -2.45 12.68
N ILE A 40 -9.18 -1.79 11.72
CA ILE A 40 -8.27 -0.68 12.01
C ILE A 40 -9.01 0.46 12.73
N ARG A 41 -10.24 0.81 12.30
CA ARG A 41 -11.03 1.85 12.95
C ARG A 41 -11.37 1.49 14.39
N GLU A 42 -11.75 0.24 14.63
CA GLU A 42 -12.10 -0.23 15.96
C GLU A 42 -10.87 -0.27 16.87
N GLU A 43 -9.75 -0.81 16.40
CA GLU A 43 -8.49 -0.86 17.16
C GLU A 43 -8.04 0.54 17.62
N PHE A 44 -8.12 1.54 16.73
CA PHE A 44 -7.81 2.94 17.11
C PHE A 44 -8.82 3.53 18.09
N ARG A 45 -10.08 3.09 18.05
CA ARG A 45 -11.13 3.55 18.96
C ARG A 45 -10.95 2.94 20.36
N GLU A 46 -10.70 1.64 20.43
CA GLU A 46 -10.43 0.91 21.67
C GLU A 46 -9.17 1.46 22.37
N ASN A 47 -8.11 1.69 21.59
CA ASN A 47 -6.85 2.24 22.10
C ASN A 47 -6.93 3.74 22.48
N LYS A 48 -8.07 4.42 22.29
CA LYS A 48 -8.24 5.83 22.66
C LYS A 48 -8.09 6.07 24.17
N GLN A 49 -8.52 5.10 24.99
CA GLN A 49 -8.51 5.20 26.45
C GLN A 49 -7.24 4.61 27.08
N LEU A 50 -6.26 4.25 26.25
CA LEU A 50 -5.06 3.59 26.71
C LEU A 50 -4.15 4.59 27.43
N THR A 51 -3.80 4.29 28.67
CA THR A 51 -3.00 5.17 29.55
C THR A 51 -1.57 4.67 29.76
N ASP A 52 -1.33 3.36 29.61
CA ASP A 52 -0.02 2.75 29.76
C ASP A 52 0.93 3.17 28.63
N GLU A 53 1.97 3.93 28.97
CA GLU A 53 2.94 4.46 28.03
C GLU A 53 3.68 3.38 27.23
N LYS A 54 3.99 2.23 27.84
CA LYS A 54 4.69 1.13 27.14
C LYS A 54 3.79 0.55 26.06
N LYS A 55 2.52 0.31 26.38
CA LYS A 55 1.55 -0.20 25.42
C LYS A 55 1.25 0.82 24.33
N ILE A 56 1.10 2.11 24.66
CA ILE A 56 0.94 3.18 23.65
C ILE A 56 2.09 3.16 22.64
N LYS A 57 3.34 3.00 23.10
CA LYS A 57 4.51 2.91 22.22
C LYS A 57 4.45 1.70 21.29
N ILE A 58 4.03 0.54 21.81
CA ILE A 58 3.87 -0.69 21.02
C ILE A 58 2.79 -0.52 19.96
N GLU A 59 1.61 -0.02 20.32
CA GLU A 59 0.51 0.17 19.39
C GLU A 59 0.83 1.22 18.32
N ARG A 60 1.50 2.31 18.70
CA ARG A 60 2.02 3.29 17.72
C ARG A 60 3.03 2.67 16.77
N LYS A 61 3.92 1.79 17.25
CA LYS A 61 4.89 1.08 16.40
C LYS A 61 4.18 0.16 15.41
N LYS A 62 3.19 -0.62 15.85
CA LYS A 62 2.37 -1.46 14.97
C LYS A 62 1.68 -0.64 13.89
N ALA A 63 1.04 0.46 14.27
CA ALA A 63 0.36 1.35 13.32
C ALA A 63 1.30 1.95 12.27
N ARG A 64 2.53 2.31 12.66
CA ARG A 64 3.58 2.78 11.72
C ARG A 64 4.00 1.70 10.74
N ILE A 65 4.22 0.48 11.20
CA ILE A 65 4.56 -0.67 10.35
C ILE A 65 3.42 -0.95 9.37
N GLY A 66 2.17 -0.98 9.86
CA GLY A 66 0.99 -1.14 9.02
C GLY A 66 0.90 -0.08 7.93
N LEU A 67 1.15 1.19 8.28
CA LEU A 67 1.17 2.27 7.30
C LEU A 67 2.28 2.09 6.26
N ALA A 68 3.49 1.71 6.67
CA ALA A 68 4.60 1.45 5.77
C ALA A 68 4.26 0.38 4.73
N HIS A 69 3.63 -0.73 5.15
CA HIS A 69 3.19 -1.77 4.22
C HIS A 69 2.14 -1.26 3.22
N VAL A 70 1.15 -0.49 3.68
CA VAL A 70 0.12 0.07 2.79
C VAL A 70 0.73 1.04 1.77
N LEU A 71 1.70 1.87 2.19
CA LEU A 71 2.41 2.77 1.29
C LEU A 71 3.27 2.01 0.29
N MET A 72 3.96 0.94 0.71
CA MET A 72 4.71 0.07 -0.19
C MET A 72 3.83 -0.48 -1.32
N TYR A 73 2.62 -0.97 -1.01
CA TYR A 73 1.69 -1.47 -2.03
C TYR A 73 1.19 -0.38 -2.96
N LYS A 74 0.97 0.82 -2.44
CA LYS A 74 0.63 1.98 -3.27
C LYS A 74 1.76 2.25 -4.27
N ASP A 75 2.99 2.35 -3.80
CA ASP A 75 4.13 2.73 -4.63
C ASP A 75 4.45 1.63 -5.67
N LYS A 76 4.40 0.36 -5.26
CA LYS A 76 4.49 -0.78 -6.21
C LYS A 76 3.37 -0.78 -7.24
N GLY A 77 2.14 -0.47 -6.82
CA GLY A 77 1.02 -0.34 -7.75
C GLY A 77 1.23 0.78 -8.78
N GLN A 78 1.86 1.89 -8.38
CA GLN A 78 2.23 2.97 -9.31
C GLN A 78 3.34 2.53 -10.28
N GLU A 79 4.38 1.86 -9.78
CA GLU A 79 5.47 1.29 -10.58
C GLU A 79 4.94 0.35 -11.67
N PHE A 80 4.00 -0.55 -11.34
CA PHE A 80 3.37 -1.41 -12.33
C PHE A 80 2.59 -0.62 -13.40
N VAL A 81 1.84 0.41 -12.99
CA VAL A 81 1.11 1.24 -13.97
C VAL A 81 2.08 1.99 -14.89
N GLU A 82 3.21 2.45 -14.37
CA GLU A 82 4.24 3.13 -15.15
C GLU A 82 4.95 2.18 -16.12
N SER A 83 5.32 0.97 -15.68
CA SER A 83 5.98 -0.02 -16.55
C SER A 83 5.10 -0.45 -17.73
N TYR A 84 3.79 -0.66 -17.52
CA TYR A 84 2.85 -1.00 -18.59
C TYR A 84 2.41 0.19 -19.47
N ARG A 85 2.73 1.43 -19.06
CA ARG A 85 2.50 2.63 -19.88
C ARG A 85 3.60 2.88 -20.90
N ILE A 86 4.78 2.29 -20.72
CA ILE A 86 5.83 2.26 -21.74
C ILE A 86 5.37 1.25 -22.80
N LYS A 87 4.47 1.69 -23.67
CA LYS A 87 4.32 1.11 -25.00
C LYS A 87 5.19 1.96 -25.90
N ASP A 88 6.23 1.34 -26.43
CA ASP A 88 6.99 1.68 -27.64
C ASP A 88 8.45 1.23 -27.46
N ASP A 89 8.65 -0.05 -27.10
CA ASP A 89 9.90 -0.71 -27.47
C ASP A 89 9.67 -1.37 -28.84
N PRO A 90 10.39 -0.97 -29.90
CA PRO A 90 10.20 -1.52 -31.25
C PRO A 90 10.41 -3.05 -31.32
N SER A 91 11.00 -3.67 -30.30
CA SER A 91 11.25 -5.12 -30.23
C SER A 91 10.03 -5.96 -29.87
N ASP A 92 8.95 -5.37 -29.32
CA ASP A 92 7.74 -6.12 -28.91
C ASP A 92 6.79 -6.44 -30.08
N LEU A 93 7.17 -6.10 -31.31
CA LEU A 93 6.33 -6.28 -32.51
C LEU A 93 6.24 -7.71 -33.07
N HIS A 94 6.88 -8.73 -32.47
CA HIS A 94 7.05 -10.02 -33.17
C HIS A 94 6.57 -11.30 -32.48
N PHE A 95 5.73 -11.23 -31.44
CA PHE A 95 5.16 -12.46 -30.87
C PHE A 95 3.65 -12.32 -30.66
N ASN A 96 2.90 -12.35 -31.76
CA ASN A 96 1.47 -12.61 -31.72
C ASN A 96 1.24 -14.13 -31.83
N PRO A 97 0.78 -14.82 -30.77
CA PRO A 97 0.54 -16.27 -30.80
C PRO A 97 -0.60 -16.69 -31.75
N ARG A 98 -1.26 -15.71 -32.38
CA ARG A 98 -2.32 -15.92 -33.38
C ARG A 98 -1.81 -15.82 -34.82
N ASP A 99 -0.52 -15.54 -35.04
CA ASP A 99 0.05 -15.63 -36.38
C ASP A 99 0.12 -17.10 -36.81
N LYS A 100 -0.38 -17.36 -38.03
CA LYS A 100 -0.55 -18.71 -38.57
C LYS A 100 0.76 -19.43 -38.88
N ASP A 101 1.88 -18.72 -38.81
CA ASP A 101 3.22 -19.21 -39.13
C ASP A 101 4.06 -19.53 -37.89
N PHE A 102 3.42 -19.63 -36.71
CA PHE A 102 4.13 -19.94 -35.48
C PHE A 102 4.48 -21.43 -35.40
N ILE A 103 5.76 -21.75 -35.59
CA ILE A 103 6.31 -23.11 -35.46
C ILE A 103 6.69 -23.34 -33.99
N TYR A 104 6.17 -24.42 -33.40
CA TYR A 104 6.56 -24.86 -32.05
C TYR A 104 7.83 -25.71 -32.15
N PHE A 105 8.87 -25.36 -31.38
CA PHE A 105 10.03 -26.22 -31.10
C PHE A 105 9.78 -27.02 -29.82
#